data_AF-A0A3R7P904-F1
#
_entry.id   AF-A0A3R7P904-F1
#
_cell.length_a   1.000
_cell.length_b   1.000
_cell.length_c   1.000
_cell.angle_alpha   90.00
_cell.angle_beta   90.00
_cell.angle_gamma   90.00
#
_symmetry.space_group_name_H-M   'P 1'
#
loop_
_entity.id
_entity.type
_entity.pdbx_description
1 polymer ?
#
loop_
_entity_poly.entity_id
_entity_poly.type
_entity_poly.pdbx_seq_one_letter_code
_entity_poly.pdbx_strand_id
1 'polypeptide(L)'
;MAISEALSKQLIKRKELLYNIGAISSYISMVIFLWHGIVLLVSKEQPKHTLVLYSASTLFSILVMAPYKWDKKWMRIKTSVGISVFGLSLLIYLICLVMY
;
A
#
# COMPACT_ATOMS: atom_id res chain seq x y z
N MET A 1 2.85 -16.35 -31.04
CA MET A 1 4.04 -15.48 -30.98
C MET A 1 3.73 -14.02 -31.33
N ALA A 2 3.08 -13.73 -32.46
CA ALA A 2 2.78 -12.36 -32.91
C ALA A 2 1.95 -11.48 -31.95
N ILE A 3 1.00 -12.07 -31.20
CA ILE A 3 0.18 -11.32 -30.22
C ILE A 3 1.04 -10.79 -29.07
N SER A 4 2.03 -11.56 -28.60
CA SER A 4 2.95 -11.16 -27.53
C SER A 4 3.82 -9.97 -27.94
N GLU A 5 4.33 -9.96 -29.17
CA GLU A 5 5.15 -8.85 -29.69
C GLU A 5 4.34 -7.57 -29.92
N ALA A 6 3.11 -7.69 -30.43
CA ALA A 6 2.22 -6.55 -30.62
C ALA A 6 1.82 -5.91 -29.27
N LEU A 7 1.53 -6.75 -28.27
CA LEU A 7 1.16 -6.30 -26.92
C LEU A 7 2.37 -5.70 -26.20
N SER A 8 3.55 -6.29 -26.35
CA SER A 8 4.83 -5.74 -25.84
C SER A 8 5.15 -4.37 -26.44
N LYS A 9 5.02 -4.19 -27.76
CA LYS A 9 5.21 -2.89 -28.42
C LYS A 9 4.21 -1.82 -27.93
N GLN A 10 2.95 -2.20 -27.70
CA GLN A 10 1.96 -1.27 -27.15
C GLN A 10 2.19 -0.94 -25.66
N LEU A 11 2.61 -1.92 -24.85
CA LEU A 11 3.01 -1.78 -23.45
C LEU A 11 4.16 -0.78 -23.30
N ILE A 12 5.19 -0.92 -24.13
CA ILE A 12 6.35 -0.01 -24.15
C ILE A 12 5.89 1.40 -24.55
N LYS A 13 5.00 1.52 -25.55
CA LYS A 13 4.45 2.82 -26.01
C LYS A 13 3.59 3.50 -24.94
N ARG A 14 2.93 2.75 -24.06
CA ARG A 14 2.03 3.25 -23.01
C ARG A 14 2.56 3.05 -21.58
N LYS A 15 3.87 2.88 -21.42
CA LYS A 15 4.54 2.61 -20.14
C LYS A 15 4.14 3.60 -19.04
N GLU A 16 4.01 4.89 -19.40
CA GLU A 16 3.68 5.96 -18.46
C GLU A 16 2.22 5.90 -18.01
N LEU A 17 1.29 5.58 -18.93
CA LEU A 17 -0.13 5.38 -18.60
C LEU A 17 -0.30 4.20 -17.64
N LEU A 18 0.38 3.09 -17.91
CA LEU A 18 0.31 1.90 -17.04
C LEU A 18 0.92 2.17 -15.66
N TYR A 19 2.04 2.90 -15.61
CA TYR A 19 2.62 3.35 -14.35
C TYR A 19 1.65 4.22 -13.55
N ASN A 20 0.97 5.17 -14.21
CA ASN A 20 0.01 6.06 -13.55
C ASN A 20 -1.22 5.30 -13.07
N ILE A 21 -1.78 4.38 -13.86
CA ILE A 21 -2.90 3.53 -13.44
C ILE A 21 -2.51 2.66 -12.24
N GLY A 22 -1.32 2.05 -12.28
CA GLY A 22 -0.79 1.27 -11.15
C GLY A 22 -0.59 2.13 -9.90
N ALA A 23 -0.13 3.37 -10.05
CA ALA A 23 0.01 4.31 -8.94
C ALA A 23 -1.35 4.68 -8.33
N ILE A 24 -2.34 5.02 -9.17
CA ILE A 24 -3.71 5.34 -8.72
C ILE A 24 -4.32 4.14 -8.00
N SER A 25 -4.25 2.95 -8.60
CA SER A 25 -4.74 1.71 -7.99
C SER A 25 -4.07 1.47 -6.62
N SER A 26 -2.75 1.65 -6.52
CA SER A 26 -2.02 1.53 -5.26
C SER A 26 -2.51 2.50 -4.18
N TYR A 27 -2.78 3.76 -4.52
CA TYR A 27 -3.30 4.73 -3.55
C TYR A 27 -4.74 4.41 -3.13
N ILE A 28 -5.58 3.97 -4.06
CA ILE A 28 -6.95 3.54 -3.75
C ILE A 28 -6.92 2.34 -2.79
N SER A 29 -6.07 1.34 -3.05
CA SER A 29 -5.92 0.18 -2.15
C SER A 29 -5.46 0.59 -0.75
N MET A 30 -4.53 1.54 -0.64
CA MET A 30 -4.10 2.10 0.65
C MET A 30 -5.26 2.76 1.41
N VAL A 31 -6.08 3.56 0.73
CA VAL A 31 -7.25 4.21 1.34
C VAL A 31 -8.29 3.18 1.80
N ILE A 32 -8.59 2.19 0.98
CA ILE A 32 -9.52 1.10 1.33
C ILE A 32 -9.01 0.32 2.54
N PHE A 33 -7.70 0.04 2.60
CA PHE A 33 -7.11 -0.66 3.73
C PHE A 33 -7.21 0.13 5.04
N LEU A 34 -6.95 1.43 4.99
CA LEU A 34 -7.13 2.32 6.14
C LEU A 34 -8.61 2.38 6.57
N TRP A 35 -9.51 2.55 5.61
CA TRP A 35 -10.95 2.55 5.85
C TRP A 35 -11.42 1.25 6.52
N HIS A 36 -10.93 0.10 6.07
CA HIS A 36 -11.24 -1.18 6.69
C HIS A 36 -10.80 -1.23 8.16
N GLY A 37 -9.63 -0.67 8.50
CA GLY A 37 -9.20 -0.52 9.90
C GLY A 37 -10.15 0.35 10.73
N ILE A 38 -10.57 1.50 10.18
CA ILE A 38 -11.54 2.38 10.85
C ILE A 38 -12.88 1.64 11.09
N VAL A 39 -13.37 0.90 10.11
CA VAL A 39 -14.60 0.09 10.26
C VAL A 39 -14.46 -0.92 11.39
N LEU A 40 -13.34 -1.66 11.46
CA LEU A 40 -13.09 -2.61 12.56
C LEU A 40 -13.07 -1.91 13.93
N LEU A 41 -12.49 -0.72 14.01
CA LEU A 41 -12.46 0.07 15.24
C LEU A 41 -13.85 0.51 15.69
N VAL A 42 -14.68 0.97 14.74
CA VAL A 42 -16.06 1.41 15.01
C VAL A 42 -16.96 0.22 15.37
N SER A 43 -16.80 -0.91 14.68
CA SER A 43 -17.55 -2.14 14.94
C SER A 43 -17.11 -2.88 16.22
N LYS A 44 -16.01 -2.46 16.85
CA LYS A 44 -15.42 -3.10 18.04
C LYS A 44 -15.10 -4.58 17.82
N GLU A 45 -14.58 -4.89 16.64
CA GLU A 45 -14.24 -6.25 16.25
C GLU A 45 -12.74 -6.52 16.42
N GLN A 46 -12.41 -7.76 16.81
CA GLN A 46 -11.03 -8.22 16.83
C GLN A 46 -10.47 -8.32 15.40
N PRO A 47 -9.31 -7.70 15.12
CA PRO A 47 -8.68 -7.84 13.83
C PRO A 47 -8.08 -9.24 13.71
N LYS A 48 -8.19 -9.83 12.51
CA LYS A 48 -7.46 -11.07 12.22
C LYS A 48 -5.96 -10.81 12.37
N HIS A 49 -5.23 -11.72 13.03
CA HIS A 49 -3.78 -11.62 13.17
C HIS A 49 -3.05 -11.46 11.83
N THR A 50 -3.62 -11.98 10.74
CA THR A 50 -3.10 -11.79 9.37
C THR A 50 -3.05 -10.31 8.95
N LEU A 51 -4.01 -9.48 9.36
CA LEU A 51 -4.02 -8.04 9.05
C LEU A 51 -2.95 -7.27 9.82
N VAL A 52 -2.74 -7.65 11.08
CA VAL A 52 -1.67 -7.11 11.92
C VAL A 52 -0.30 -7.45 11.33
N LEU A 53 -0.08 -8.72 11.00
CA LEU A 53 1.18 -9.17 10.39
C LEU A 53 1.42 -8.55 9.01
N TYR A 54 0.36 -8.42 8.20
CA TYR A 54 0.45 -7.80 6.88
C TYR A 54 0.83 -6.33 6.98
N SER A 55 0.17 -5.56 7.84
CA SER A 55 0.48 -4.15 8.05
C SER A 55 1.89 -3.94 8.62
N ALA A 56 2.29 -4.73 9.61
CA ALA A 56 3.64 -4.69 10.19
C ALA A 56 4.73 -5.04 9.17
N SER A 57 4.57 -6.14 8.42
CA SER A 57 5.54 -6.57 7.40
C SER A 57 5.64 -5.58 6.25
N THR A 58 4.51 -5.00 5.83
CA THR A 58 4.48 -4.00 4.77
C THR A 58 5.15 -2.70 5.21
N LEU A 59 4.85 -2.24 6.43
CA LEU A 59 5.52 -1.08 7.02
C LEU A 59 7.03 -1.30 7.13
N PHE A 60 7.46 -2.45 7.62
CA PHE A 60 8.87 -2.82 7.70
C PHE A 60 9.54 -2.79 6.32
N SER A 61 8.92 -3.38 5.31
CA SER A 61 9.42 -3.35 3.93
C SER A 61 9.55 -1.92 3.39
N ILE A 62 8.55 -1.06 3.64
CA ILE A 62 8.61 0.35 3.23
C ILE A 62 9.75 1.08 3.93
N LEU A 63 9.95 0.87 5.23
CA LEU A 63 11.03 1.49 6.00
C LEU A 63 12.41 1.05 5.53
N VAL A 64 12.61 -0.25 5.28
CA VAL A 64 13.88 -0.78 4.76
C VAL A 64 14.16 -0.26 3.34
N MET A 65 13.12 -0.10 2.52
CA MET A 65 13.27 0.45 1.17
C MET A 65 13.31 1.99 1.13
N ALA A 66 12.99 2.67 2.22
CA ALA A 66 12.89 4.13 2.24
C ALA A 66 14.21 4.81 1.86
N PRO A 67 15.40 4.42 2.38
CA PRO A 67 16.67 5.05 2.03
C PRO A 67 16.98 4.93 0.53
N TYR A 68 16.76 3.76 -0.06
CA TYR A 68 17.00 3.52 -1.49
C TYR A 68 16.08 4.36 -2.40
N LYS A 69 14.89 4.71 -1.92
CA LYS A 69 13.86 5.43 -2.68
C LYS A 69 13.86 6.93 -2.38
N TRP A 70 14.72 7.41 -1.47
CA TRP A 70 14.59 8.75 -0.88
C TRP A 70 15.07 9.90 -1.78
N ASP A 71 15.92 9.60 -2.75
CA ASP A 71 16.53 10.60 -3.65
C ASP A 71 15.51 11.25 -4.60
N LYS A 72 14.48 10.50 -4.99
CA LYS A 72 13.46 10.99 -5.92
C LYS A 72 12.28 11.58 -5.15
N LYS A 73 12.00 12.88 -5.35
CA LYS A 73 10.88 13.59 -4.69
C LYS A 73 9.54 12.83 -4.74
N TRP A 74 9.20 12.27 -5.90
CA TRP A 74 7.98 11.47 -6.09
C TRP A 74 7.97 10.17 -5.29
N MET A 75 9.12 9.49 -5.21
CA MET A 75 9.27 8.26 -4.45
C MET A 75 9.25 8.53 -2.95
N ARG A 76 9.80 9.66 -2.50
CA ARG A 76 9.68 10.14 -1.12
C ARG A 76 8.22 10.32 -0.73
N ILE A 77 7.43 11.04 -1.54
CA ILE A 77 6.00 11.23 -1.28
C ILE A 77 5.27 9.88 -1.18
N LYS A 78 5.48 8.98 -2.15
CA LYS A 78 4.85 7.65 -2.15
C LYS A 78 5.23 6.83 -0.91
N THR A 79 6.50 6.84 -0.54
CA THR A 79 7.01 6.17 0.67
C THR A 79 6.40 6.79 1.94
N SER A 80 6.35 8.12 2.05
CA SER A 80 5.75 8.81 3.19
C SER A 80 4.26 8.50 3.33
N VAL A 81 3.49 8.52 2.23
CA VAL A 81 2.07 8.13 2.25
C VAL A 81 1.92 6.68 2.69
N GLY A 82 2.76 5.77 2.20
CA GLY A 82 2.77 4.37 2.61
C GLY A 82 3.06 4.21 4.11
N ILE A 83 4.07 4.90 4.64
CA ILE A 83 4.39 4.87 6.08
C ILE A 83 3.20 5.35 6.90
N SER A 84 2.58 6.48 6.53
CA SER A 84 1.43 7.01 7.26
C SER A 84 0.24 6.05 7.23
N VAL A 85 -0.12 5.50 6.07
CA VAL A 85 -1.27 4.60 5.94
C VAL A 85 -1.02 3.30 6.70
N PHE A 86 0.08 2.60 6.44
CA PHE A 86 0.34 1.31 7.09
C PHE A 86 0.67 1.47 8.58
N GLY A 87 1.30 2.57 8.97
CA GLY A 87 1.54 2.91 10.38
C GLY A 87 0.24 3.17 11.14
N LEU A 88 -0.66 4.00 10.58
CA LEU A 88 -1.96 4.26 11.19
C LEU A 88 -2.84 3.01 11.24
N SER A 89 -2.89 2.23 10.14
CA SER A 89 -3.61 0.95 10.12
C SER A 89 -3.09 -0.02 11.17
N LEU A 90 -1.76 -0.14 11.31
CA LEU A 90 -1.15 -1.00 12.33
C LEU A 90 -1.53 -0.55 13.74
N LEU A 91 -1.49 0.76 14.02
CA LEU A 91 -1.92 1.31 15.31
C LEU A 91 -3.39 0.99 15.59
N ILE A 92 -4.28 1.19 14.61
CA ILE A 92 -5.70 0.85 14.75
C ILE A 92 -5.87 -0.64 15.07
N TYR A 93 -5.19 -1.52 14.34
CA TYR A 93 -5.30 -2.96 14.59
C TYR A 93 -4.72 -3.36 15.95
N LEU A 94 -3.62 -2.76 16.39
CA LEU A 94 -3.08 -3.03 17.73
C LEU A 94 -4.04 -2.55 18.82
N ILE A 95 -4.67 -1.39 18.66
CA ILE A 95 -5.70 -0.90 19.58
C ILE A 95 -6.89 -1.87 19.62
N CYS A 96 -7.41 -2.28 18.47
CA CYS A 96 -8.53 -3.23 18.43
C CYS A 96 -8.15 -4.58 19.05
N LEU A 97 -6.93 -5.07 18.85
CA LEU A 97 -6.45 -6.34 19.40
C LEU A 97 -6.24 -6.30 20.93
N VAL A 98 -5.93 -5.13 21.49
CA VAL A 98 -5.74 -4.96 22.94
C VAL A 98 -7.06 -4.67 23.64
N MET A 99 -7.98 -3.94 23.02
CA MET A 99 -9.23 -3.51 23.64
C MET A 99 -10.40 -4.48 23.45
N TYR A 100 -10.41 -5.24 22.35
CA TYR A 100 -11.51 -6.14 21.98
C TYR A 100 -10.97 -7.55 21.85
#